data_AF-A0A2H9LID8-F1
#
_entry.id   AF-A0A2H9LID8-F1
#
_cell.length_a   1.000
_cell.length_b   1.000
_cell.length_c   1.000
_cell.angle_alpha   90.00
_cell.angle_beta   90.00
_cell.angle_gamma   90.00
#
_symmetry.space_group_name_H-M   'P 1'
#
loop_
_entity.id
_entity.type
_entity.pdbx_description
1 polymer ?
#
loop_
_entity_poly.entity_id
_entity_poly.type
_entity_poly.pdbx_seq_one_letter_code
_entity_poly.pdbx_strand_id
1 'polypeptide(L)'
;MKSALAAILIVILVIVFVAPTILKVGAITTIYILADGTVSPPAPLIQQDGNLYTFASDINGSIIVQKSGITIDGNNYMLLGNHSSGDLSNGLIIDGVGNVTTKNITIRNYYCGIFLGSNA
;
A
#
# COMPACT_ATOMS: atom_id res chain seq x y z
N MET A 1 -26.79 33.24 25.30
CA MET A 1 -26.55 31.82 25.68
C MET A 1 -26.84 30.84 24.55
N LYS A 2 -28.03 30.83 23.94
CA LYS A 2 -28.39 29.88 22.85
C LYS A 2 -27.56 30.07 21.56
N SER A 3 -27.25 31.31 21.20
CA SER A 3 -26.42 31.66 20.03
C SER A 3 -24.95 31.26 20.20
N ALA A 4 -24.40 31.34 21.42
CA ALA A 4 -23.05 30.90 21.72
C ALA A 4 -22.90 29.37 21.62
N LEU A 5 -23.92 28.62 22.06
CA LEU A 5 -23.94 27.16 21.95
C LEU A 5 -23.97 26.69 20.49
N ALA A 6 -24.75 27.37 19.64
CA ALA A 6 -24.82 27.09 18.21
C ALA A 6 -23.49 27.39 17.49
N ALA A 7 -22.83 28.50 17.83
CA ALA A 7 -21.52 28.85 17.26
C ALA A 7 -20.44 27.81 17.62
N ILE A 8 -20.42 27.33 18.87
CA ILE A 8 -19.50 26.28 19.32
C ILE A 8 -19.74 24.97 18.55
N LEU A 9 -21.00 24.59 18.35
CA LEU A 9 -21.35 23.38 17.60
C LEU A 9 -20.91 23.45 16.13
N ILE A 10 -21.10 24.60 15.48
CA ILE A 10 -20.66 24.83 14.10
C ILE A 10 -19.14 24.76 13.99
N VAL A 11 -18.40 25.35 14.94
CA VAL A 11 -16.92 25.27 14.97
C VAL A 11 -16.46 23.82 15.14
N ILE A 12 -17.11 23.04 16.00
CA ILE A 12 -16.80 21.60 16.18
C ILE A 12 -17.08 20.83 14.88
N LEU A 13 -18.22 21.07 14.22
CA LEU A 13 -18.56 20.39 12.97
C LEU A 13 -17.60 20.73 11.83
N VAL A 14 -17.14 21.98 11.76
CA VAL A 14 -16.10 22.40 10.82
C VAL A 14 -14.77 21.74 11.16
N ILE A 15 -14.37 21.65 12.43
CA ILE A 15 -13.14 20.94 12.83
C ILE A 15 -13.23 19.45 12.51
N VAL A 16 -14.39 18.80 12.61
CA VAL A 16 -14.56 17.38 12.26
C VAL A 16 -14.52 17.16 10.74
N PHE A 17 -15.05 18.09 9.94
CA PHE A 17 -14.97 18.03 8.48
C PHE A 17 -13.60 18.44 7.92
N VAL A 18 -12.90 19.32 8.62
CA VAL A 18 -11.58 19.86 8.25
C VAL A 18 -10.45 19.07 8.89
N ALA A 19 -10.72 18.21 9.90
CA ALA A 19 -9.76 17.29 10.47
C ALA A 19 -9.12 16.57 9.30
N PRO A 20 -7.88 16.91 8.95
CA PRO A 20 -7.27 16.33 7.78
C PRO A 20 -7.25 14.84 8.10
N THR A 21 -7.70 14.01 7.17
CA THR A 21 -7.15 12.68 7.03
C THR A 21 -5.63 12.89 7.07
N ILE A 22 -5.04 12.70 8.25
CA ILE A 22 -3.60 12.70 8.43
C ILE A 22 -3.18 11.46 7.68
N LEU A 23 -2.95 11.62 6.38
CA LEU A 23 -2.19 10.68 5.62
C LEU A 23 -0.87 10.63 6.38
N LYS A 24 -0.64 9.52 7.07
CA LYS A 24 0.61 9.23 7.74
C LYS A 24 1.65 9.10 6.62
N VAL A 25 2.12 10.25 6.15
CA VAL A 25 3.19 10.37 5.16
C VAL A 25 4.46 9.94 5.88
N GLY A 26 5.06 8.85 5.38
CA GLY A 26 6.46 8.51 5.67
C GLY A 26 6.74 7.23 6.45
N ALA A 27 5.73 6.47 6.89
CA ALA A 27 6.01 5.11 7.36
C ALA A 27 6.17 4.19 6.15
N ILE A 28 7.35 3.61 5.98
CA ILE A 28 7.54 2.47 5.09
C ILE A 28 6.68 1.35 5.63
N THR A 29 5.69 0.91 4.84
CA THR A 29 4.74 -0.11 5.25
C THR A 29 5.02 -1.41 4.51
N THR A 30 4.83 -2.53 5.18
CA THR A 30 4.76 -3.82 4.50
C THR A 30 3.29 -4.13 4.27
N ILE A 31 2.89 -4.21 3.00
CA ILE A 31 1.55 -4.61 2.56
C ILE A 31 1.60 -6.09 2.19
N TYR A 32 0.66 -6.87 2.66
CA TYR A 32 0.50 -8.27 2.33
C TYR A 32 -0.73 -8.45 1.45
N ILE A 33 -0.59 -9.16 0.33
CA ILE A 33 -1.71 -9.80 -0.37
C ILE A 33 -1.75 -11.23 0.13
N LEU A 34 -2.59 -11.49 1.13
CA LEU A 34 -2.69 -12.77 1.82
C LEU A 34 -3.25 -13.86 0.90
N ALA A 35 -3.08 -15.13 1.28
CA ALA A 35 -3.48 -16.28 0.47
C ALA A 35 -4.99 -16.29 0.11
N ASP A 36 -5.85 -15.79 0.98
CA ASP A 36 -7.28 -15.63 0.72
C ASP A 36 -7.58 -14.48 -0.29
N GLY A 37 -6.63 -13.56 -0.46
CA GLY A 37 -6.70 -12.39 -1.35
C GLY A 37 -6.96 -11.09 -0.62
N THR A 38 -7.11 -11.11 0.69
CA THR A 38 -7.24 -9.88 1.48
C THR A 38 -5.93 -9.10 1.52
N VAL A 39 -6.03 -7.77 1.55
CA VAL A 39 -4.89 -6.87 1.69
C VAL A 39 -4.73 -6.50 3.16
N SER A 40 -3.55 -6.75 3.73
CA SER A 40 -3.25 -6.50 5.15
C SER A 40 -1.97 -5.69 5.35
N PRO A 41 -1.95 -4.64 6.19
CA PRO A 41 -3.13 -4.00 6.76
C PRO A 41 -4.05 -3.45 5.64
N PRO A 42 -5.34 -3.17 5.92
CA PRO A 42 -6.21 -2.54 4.94
C PRO A 42 -5.55 -1.28 4.37
N ALA A 43 -5.16 -1.35 3.10
CA ALA A 43 -4.37 -0.34 2.44
C ALA A 43 -5.21 0.31 1.33
N PRO A 44 -5.68 1.56 1.50
CA PRO A 44 -6.45 2.25 0.46
C PRO A 44 -5.61 2.53 -0.81
N LEU A 45 -4.30 2.25 -0.76
CA LEU A 45 -3.35 2.39 -1.86
C LEU A 45 -3.47 1.26 -2.90
N ILE A 46 -4.18 0.17 -2.59
CA ILE A 46 -4.42 -0.96 -3.50
C ILE A 46 -5.92 -1.18 -3.63
N GLN A 47 -6.42 -1.14 -4.87
CA GLN A 47 -7.79 -1.49 -5.21
C GLN A 47 -7.83 -2.93 -5.69
N GLN A 48 -8.66 -3.76 -5.04
CA GLN A 48 -8.86 -5.16 -5.41
C GLN A 48 -10.14 -5.32 -6.23
N ASP A 49 -10.03 -5.94 -7.41
CA ASP A 49 -11.14 -6.41 -8.22
C ASP A 49 -10.90 -7.88 -8.60
N GLY A 50 -11.47 -8.79 -7.81
CA GLY A 50 -11.23 -10.23 -7.93
C GLY A 50 -9.75 -10.59 -7.76
N ASN A 51 -9.10 -11.01 -8.85
CA ASN A 51 -7.68 -11.37 -8.90
C ASN A 51 -6.78 -10.23 -9.44
N LEU A 52 -7.34 -9.05 -9.70
CA LEU A 52 -6.60 -7.85 -10.11
C LEU A 52 -6.40 -6.92 -8.91
N TYR A 53 -5.14 -6.56 -8.66
CA TYR A 53 -4.74 -5.62 -7.61
C TYR A 53 -4.09 -4.41 -8.26
N THR A 54 -4.76 -3.27 -8.19
CA THR A 54 -4.36 -2.04 -8.90
C THR A 54 -3.86 -1.00 -7.91
N PHE A 55 -2.70 -0.40 -8.17
CA PHE A 55 -2.20 0.70 -7.35
C PHE A 55 -3.08 1.95 -7.57
N ALA A 56 -3.47 2.59 -6.49
CA ALA A 56 -4.22 3.85 -6.49
C ALA A 56 -3.31 5.09 -6.38
N SER A 57 -2.06 4.90 -5.95
CA SER A 57 -1.03 5.92 -5.84
C SER A 57 0.37 5.27 -5.75
N ASP A 58 1.41 6.08 -5.68
CA ASP A 58 2.74 5.58 -5.29
C ASP A 58 2.70 4.94 -3.90
N ILE A 59 3.46 3.87 -3.73
CA ILE A 59 3.56 3.09 -2.49
C ILE A 59 4.99 3.19 -1.96
N ASN A 60 5.14 3.65 -0.72
CA ASN A 60 6.42 3.64 -0.01
C ASN A 60 6.48 2.43 0.92
N GLY A 61 7.31 1.44 0.61
CA GLY A 61 7.48 0.24 1.42
C GLY A 61 7.56 -1.06 0.62
N SER A 62 7.08 -2.18 1.14
CA SER A 62 7.21 -3.48 0.47
C SER A 62 5.86 -4.14 0.29
N ILE A 63 5.72 -4.96 -0.75
CA ILE A 63 4.51 -5.76 -0.99
C ILE A 63 4.91 -7.23 -0.95
N ILE A 64 4.28 -8.01 -0.07
CA ILE A 64 4.46 -9.46 0.04
C ILE A 64 3.22 -10.14 -0.53
N VAL A 65 3.43 -11.03 -1.49
CA VAL A 65 2.38 -11.71 -2.25
C VAL A 65 2.36 -13.18 -1.85
N GLN A 66 1.27 -13.60 -1.22
CA GLN A 66 1.04 -14.97 -0.74
C GLN A 66 -0.13 -15.64 -1.44
N LYS A 67 -0.63 -15.05 -2.53
CA LYS A 67 -1.71 -15.59 -3.36
C LYS A 67 -1.25 -15.85 -4.79
N SER A 68 -1.52 -17.06 -5.27
CA SER A 68 -1.29 -17.46 -6.65
C SER A 68 -2.39 -16.96 -7.59
N GLY A 69 -2.09 -16.84 -8.89
CA GLY A 69 -3.10 -16.61 -9.93
C GLY A 69 -3.64 -15.18 -9.98
N ILE A 70 -2.84 -14.20 -9.55
CA ILE A 70 -3.24 -12.80 -9.49
C ILE A 70 -2.45 -11.93 -10.46
N THR A 71 -3.00 -10.76 -10.77
CA THR A 71 -2.31 -9.69 -11.49
C THR A 71 -2.14 -8.50 -10.56
N ILE A 72 -0.93 -7.97 -10.48
CA ILE A 72 -0.61 -6.70 -9.81
C ILE A 72 -0.35 -5.67 -10.90
N ASP A 73 -1.23 -4.69 -11.01
CA ASP A 73 -1.16 -3.58 -11.97
C ASP A 73 -0.74 -2.31 -11.23
N GLY A 74 0.43 -1.79 -11.56
CA GLY A 74 0.91 -0.54 -10.98
C GLY A 74 0.17 0.68 -11.47
N ASN A 75 -0.62 0.58 -12.54
CA ASN A 75 -1.31 1.71 -13.13
C ASN A 75 -0.38 2.92 -13.41
N ASN A 76 0.88 2.64 -13.75
CA ASN A 76 1.99 3.58 -13.92
C ASN A 76 2.48 4.30 -12.65
N TYR A 77 2.01 3.92 -11.46
CA TYR A 77 2.54 4.36 -10.18
C TYR A 77 3.83 3.60 -9.80
N MET A 78 4.49 4.11 -8.76
CA MET A 78 5.77 3.64 -8.29
C MET A 78 5.66 2.80 -7.00
N LEU A 79 6.52 1.79 -6.88
CA LEU A 79 6.86 1.15 -5.62
C LEU A 79 8.25 1.65 -5.20
N LEU A 80 8.30 2.39 -4.09
CA LEU A 80 9.45 3.17 -3.64
C LEU A 80 10.00 2.61 -2.33
N GLY A 81 11.26 2.17 -2.40
CA GLY A 81 12.02 1.78 -1.22
C GLY A 81 12.85 2.94 -0.69
N ASN A 82 13.58 2.67 0.38
CA ASN A 82 14.53 3.58 1.01
C ASN A 82 15.93 2.94 1.14
N HIS A 83 16.28 2.00 0.25
CA HIS A 83 17.53 1.26 0.34
C HIS A 83 18.72 2.21 0.60
N SER A 84 19.30 2.04 1.78
CA SER A 84 20.57 2.66 2.16
C SER A 84 21.67 1.59 2.08
N SER A 85 22.92 2.02 1.89
CA SER A 85 24.04 1.09 1.74
C SER A 85 24.13 0.15 2.94
N GLY A 86 23.82 -1.14 2.73
CA GLY A 86 23.82 -2.19 3.76
C GLY A 86 22.47 -2.87 4.01
N ASP A 87 21.35 -2.31 3.54
CA ASP A 87 20.01 -2.88 3.76
C ASP A 87 19.63 -3.91 2.69
N LEU A 88 19.23 -5.13 3.07
CA LEU A 88 18.69 -6.13 2.14
C LEU A 88 17.18 -5.93 1.90
N SER A 89 16.79 -4.75 1.42
CA SER A 89 15.38 -4.42 1.19
C SER A 89 14.88 -4.97 -0.15
N ASN A 90 13.68 -5.57 -0.12
CA ASN A 90 12.99 -6.09 -1.30
C ASN A 90 11.71 -5.29 -1.55
N GLY A 91 11.42 -4.95 -2.80
CA GLY A 91 10.21 -4.21 -3.17
C GLY A 91 8.98 -5.12 -3.17
N LEU A 92 8.85 -5.91 -4.23
CA LEU A 92 7.80 -6.90 -4.38
C LEU A 92 8.35 -8.30 -4.09
N ILE A 93 7.78 -8.97 -3.10
CA ILE A 93 8.19 -10.32 -2.68
C ILE A 93 7.08 -11.29 -3.09
N ILE A 94 7.39 -12.23 -3.97
CA ILE A 94 6.50 -13.34 -4.32
C ILE A 94 6.86 -14.49 -3.39
N ASP A 95 6.02 -14.75 -2.38
CA ASP A 95 6.34 -15.62 -1.25
C ASP A 95 5.74 -17.01 -1.43
N GLY A 96 6.51 -17.92 -2.07
CA GLY A 96 6.13 -19.33 -2.21
C GLY A 96 4.89 -19.59 -3.06
N VAL A 97 4.50 -18.65 -3.92
CA VAL A 97 3.32 -18.74 -4.79
C VAL A 97 3.69 -18.59 -6.27
N GLY A 98 2.79 -19.06 -7.14
CA GLY A 98 2.99 -19.09 -8.58
C GLY A 98 1.92 -18.33 -9.36
N ASN A 99 2.15 -18.17 -10.67
CA ASN A 99 1.20 -17.50 -11.57
C ASN A 99 0.84 -16.07 -11.10
N VAL A 100 1.86 -15.27 -10.77
CA VAL A 100 1.70 -13.84 -10.46
C VAL A 100 2.17 -13.02 -11.66
N THR A 101 1.27 -12.24 -12.24
CA THR A 101 1.60 -11.27 -13.29
C THR A 101 1.81 -9.90 -12.68
N THR A 102 2.88 -9.20 -13.07
CA THR A 102 3.12 -7.82 -12.66
C THR A 102 3.24 -6.95 -13.91
N LYS A 103 2.57 -5.79 -13.93
CA LYS A 103 2.58 -4.88 -15.09
C LYS A 103 2.43 -3.43 -14.67
N ASN A 104 2.93 -2.51 -15.49
CA ASN A 104 2.80 -1.06 -15.32
C ASN A 104 3.28 -0.52 -13.96
N ILE A 105 4.31 -1.13 -13.35
CA ILE A 105 4.90 -0.68 -12.08
C ILE A 105 6.33 -0.21 -12.36
N THR A 106 6.70 0.94 -11.80
CA THR A 106 8.12 1.32 -11.67
C THR A 106 8.60 1.01 -10.25
N ILE A 107 9.63 0.16 -10.10
CA ILE A 107 10.17 -0.23 -8.79
C ILE A 107 11.57 0.37 -8.62
N ARG A 108 11.83 1.13 -7.55
CA ARG A 108 13.12 1.81 -7.32
C ARG A 108 13.52 1.84 -5.85
N ASN A 109 14.82 2.03 -5.61
CA ASN A 109 15.43 2.17 -4.28
C ASN A 109 15.29 0.93 -3.38
N TYR A 110 15.51 -0.25 -3.95
CA TYR A 110 15.62 -1.52 -3.22
C TYR A 110 16.96 -2.19 -3.53
N TYR A 111 17.41 -3.06 -2.64
CA TYR A 111 18.47 -4.01 -2.96
C TYR A 111 18.00 -4.97 -4.06
N CYS A 112 16.76 -5.47 -3.96
CA CYS A 112 16.10 -6.25 -5.01
C CYS A 112 14.70 -5.69 -5.29
N GLY A 113 14.41 -5.33 -6.54
CA GLY A 113 13.09 -4.82 -6.91
C GLY A 113 11.98 -5.86 -6.79
N ILE A 114 12.20 -7.05 -7.36
CA ILE A 114 11.28 -8.18 -7.31
C ILE A 114 12.05 -9.40 -6.83
N PHE A 115 11.68 -9.91 -5.66
CA PHE A 115 12.27 -11.09 -5.05
C PHE A 115 11.30 -12.27 -5.15
N LEU A 116 11.77 -13.39 -5.69
CA LEU A 116 11.03 -14.65 -5.74
C LEU A 116 11.48 -15.52 -4.56
N GLY A 117 10.68 -15.53 -3.50
CA GLY A 117 10.90 -16.39 -2.33
C GLY A 117 10.35 -17.79 -2.59
N SER A 118 11.12 -18.81 -2.23
CA SER A 118 10.66 -20.20 -2.18
C SER A 118 10.42 -20.60 -0.72
N ASN A 119 9.29 -21.24 -0.45
CA ASN A 119 9.16 -22.07 0.74
C ASN A 119 9.85 -23.41 0.44
N ALA A 120 10.81 -23.79 1.28
CA ALA A 120 11.46 -25.10 1.22
C ALA A 120 10.49 -26.22 1.59
#